data_AF-A0A453NXV1-F1
#
_entry.id   AF-A0A453NXV1-F1
#
_cell.length_a   1.000
_cell.length_b   1.000
_cell.length_c   1.000
_cell.angle_alpha   90.00
_cell.angle_beta   90.00
_cell.angle_gamma   90.00
#
_symmetry.space_group_name_H-M   'P 1'
#
loop_
_entity.id
_entity.type
_entity.pdbx_description
1 polymer ?
#
loop_
_entity_poly.entity_id
_entity_poly.type
_entity_poly.pdbx_seq_one_letter_code
_entity_poly.pdbx_strand_id
1 'polypeptide(L)'
;MGDWIIGALINIVGSVAINFGTNLLKLGHDQREKLYSSNNQGDGKFVPKSVMYFQTWRIGILFFAVGNCLNFMSFAYAAQVGLLPSP
;
A
#
# COMPACT_ATOMS: atom_id res chain seq x y z
N MET A 1 27.95 -2.66 12.76
CA MET A 1 28.08 -2.35 11.31
C MET A 1 26.97 -2.93 10.43
N GLY A 2 26.18 -3.93 10.88
CA GLY A 2 25.08 -4.50 10.05
C GLY A 2 23.72 -3.80 10.22
N ASP A 3 23.51 -3.12 11.33
CA ASP A 3 22.25 -2.51 11.74
C ASP A 3 21.65 -1.54 10.69
N TRP A 4 22.47 -0.62 10.16
CA TRP A 4 22.01 0.31 9.12
C TRP A 4 21.58 -0.38 7.82
N ILE A 5 22.11 -1.58 7.54
CA ILE A 5 21.72 -2.41 6.37
C ILE A 5 20.31 -2.96 6.57
N ILE A 6 19.96 -3.38 7.79
CA ILE A 6 18.59 -3.80 8.13
C ILE A 6 17.61 -2.64 7.87
N GLY A 7 17.94 -1.42 8.32
CA GLY A 7 17.14 -0.23 8.03
C GLY A 7 16.96 0.00 6.53
N ALA A 8 18.06 -0.01 5.77
CA ALA A 8 18.02 0.19 4.31
C ALA A 8 17.16 -0.87 3.60
N LEU A 9 17.25 -2.14 3.99
CA LEU A 9 16.43 -3.21 3.43
C LEU A 9 14.95 -3.03 3.74
N ILE A 10 14.60 -2.65 4.98
CA ILE A 10 13.22 -2.37 5.39
C ILE A 10 12.66 -1.18 4.58
N ASN A 11 13.45 -0.14 4.32
CA ASN A 11 13.02 1.00 3.51
C ASN A 11 12.72 0.60 2.05
N ILE A 12 13.59 -0.21 1.43
CA ILE A 12 13.38 -0.72 0.07
C ILE A 12 12.09 -1.55 0.01
N VAL A 13 11.93 -2.49 0.94
CA VAL A 13 10.71 -3.33 1.02
C VAL A 13 9.47 -2.47 1.25
N GLY A 14 9.51 -1.50 2.16
CA GLY A 14 8.42 -0.57 2.42
C GLY A 14 8.04 0.25 1.19
N SER A 15 9.04 0.75 0.46
CA SER A 15 8.83 1.52 -0.77
C SER A 15 8.21 0.68 -1.89
N VAL A 16 8.67 -0.56 -2.07
CA VAL A 16 8.07 -1.51 -3.03
C VAL A 16 6.63 -1.83 -2.63
N ALA A 17 6.36 -2.08 -1.35
CA ALA A 17 5.02 -2.35 -0.84
C ALA A 17 4.06 -1.16 -1.04
N ILE A 18 4.54 0.08 -0.85
CA ILE A 18 3.75 1.30 -1.11
C ILE A 18 3.40 1.40 -2.60
N ASN A 19 4.37 1.25 -3.50
CA ASN A 19 4.15 1.33 -4.94
C ASN A 19 3.21 0.22 -5.45
N PHE A 20 3.36 -0.99 -4.89
CA PHE A 20 2.46 -2.08 -5.19
C PHE A 20 1.04 -1.82 -4.66
N GLY A 21 0.93 -1.32 -3.42
CA GLY A 21 -0.35 -0.97 -2.80
C GLY A 21 -1.12 0.10 -3.58
N THR A 22 -0.45 1.17 -4.03
CA THR A 22 -1.08 2.22 -4.85
C THR A 22 -1.52 1.70 -6.22
N ASN A 23 -0.74 0.82 -6.84
CA ASN A 23 -1.14 0.16 -8.10
C ASN A 23 -2.38 -0.73 -7.92
N LEU A 24 -2.49 -1.46 -6.81
CA LEU A 24 -3.68 -2.27 -6.49
C LEU A 24 -4.91 -1.41 -6.19
N LEU A 25 -4.73 -0.28 -5.50
CA LEU A 25 -5.81 0.68 -5.27
C LEU A 25 -6.33 1.24 -6.60
N LYS A 26 -5.43 1.56 -7.53
CA LYS A 26 -5.77 2.04 -8.88
C LYS A 26 -6.50 0.96 -9.68
N LEU A 27 -6.01 -0.28 -9.66
CA LEU A 27 -6.68 -1.41 -10.32
C LEU A 27 -8.09 -1.64 -9.77
N GLY A 28 -8.29 -1.52 -8.45
CA GLY A 28 -9.62 -1.61 -7.84
C GLY A 28 -10.58 -0.51 -8.31
N HIS A 29 -10.08 0.69 -8.59
CA HIS A 29 -10.85 1.79 -9.16
C HIS A 29 -11.23 1.52 -10.63
N ASP A 30 -10.28 1.11 -11.45
CA ASP A 30 -10.53 0.77 -12.87
C ASP A 30 -11.54 -0.39 -13.01
N GLN A 31 -11.45 -1.39 -12.14
CA GLN A 31 -12.41 -2.50 -12.09
C GLN A 31 -13.82 -2.01 -11.74
N ARG A 32 -13.92 -1.04 -10.84
CA ARG A 32 -15.19 -0.39 -10.50
C ARG A 32 -15.74 0.34 -11.72
N GLU A 33 -14.97 1.22 -12.35
CA GLU A 33 -15.42 1.97 -13.53
C GLU A 33 -15.93 1.05 -14.64
N LYS A 34 -15.23 -0.06 -14.91
CA LYS A 34 -15.67 -1.08 -15.87
C LYS A 34 -17.01 -1.74 -15.48
N LEU A 35 -17.23 -2.06 -14.20
CA LEU A 35 -18.52 -2.59 -13.75
C LEU A 35 -19.67 -1.58 -13.86
N TYR A 36 -19.40 -0.29 -13.62
CA TYR A 36 -20.39 0.78 -13.79
C TYR A 36 -20.78 0.96 -15.26
N SER A 37 -19.81 0.91 -16.18
CA SER A 37 -20.06 1.00 -17.62
C SER A 37 -20.77 -0.24 -18.17
N SER A 38 -20.40 -1.44 -17.70
CA SER A 38 -21.02 -2.69 -18.16
C SER A 38 -22.47 -2.88 -17.68
N ASN A 39 -22.83 -2.39 -16.49
CA ASN A 39 -24.20 -2.52 -15.95
C ASN A 39 -25.21 -1.52 -16.54
N ASN A 40 -24.75 -0.40 -17.10
CA ASN A 40 -25.65 0.56 -17.77
C ASN A 40 -26.28 0.02 -19.06
N GLN A 41 -25.78 -1.11 -19.59
CA GLN A 41 -26.22 -1.67 -20.86
C GLN A 41 -27.26 -2.79 -20.73
N GLY A 42 -27.45 -3.36 -19.53
CA GLY A 42 -28.13 -4.64 -19.31
C GLY A 42 -29.53 -4.57 -18.72
N ASP A 43 -29.71 -4.17 -17.45
CA ASP A 43 -30.99 -4.32 -16.76
C ASP A 43 -31.11 -3.31 -15.60
N GLY A 44 -32.29 -2.70 -15.45
CA GLY A 44 -32.59 -1.56 -14.57
C GLY A 44 -32.57 -1.82 -13.05
N LYS A 45 -31.61 -2.59 -12.51
CA LYS A 45 -31.43 -2.75 -11.06
C LYS A 45 -29.97 -2.50 -10.67
N PHE A 46 -29.68 -1.22 -10.43
CA PHE A 46 -28.38 -0.75 -9.95
C PHE A 46 -28.09 -1.26 -8.53
N VAL A 47 -27.21 -2.26 -8.40
CA VAL A 47 -26.62 -2.63 -7.11
C VAL A 47 -25.20 -2.09 -7.09
N PRO A 48 -24.93 -0.90 -6.50
CA PRO A 48 -23.59 -0.39 -6.39
C PRO A 48 -22.80 -1.33 -5.47
N LYS A 49 -22.02 -2.26 -6.05
CA LYS A 49 -21.07 -3.03 -5.25
C LYS A 49 -20.03 -2.04 -4.72
N SER A 50 -20.06 -1.85 -3.41
CA SER A 50 -19.18 -0.95 -2.67
C SER A 50 -17.71 -1.23 -3.01
N VAL A 51 -16.89 -0.19 -2.98
CA VAL A 51 -15.42 -0.22 -3.14
C VAL A 51 -14.77 -1.29 -2.24
N MET A 52 -15.38 -1.54 -1.06
CA MET A 52 -14.93 -2.56 -0.11
C MET A 52 -15.12 -4.01 -0.59
N TYR A 53 -15.94 -4.25 -1.62
CA TYR A 53 -16.17 -5.59 -2.17
C TYR A 53 -14.96 -6.09 -2.97
N PHE A 54 -14.20 -5.18 -3.58
CA PHE A 54 -13.05 -5.56 -4.39
C PHE A 54 -11.88 -5.95 -3.49
N GLN A 55 -11.54 -7.24 -3.54
CA GLN A 55 -10.42 -7.82 -2.81
C GLN A 55 -9.11 -7.07 -3.12
N THR A 56 -8.91 -6.66 -4.37
CA THR A 56 -7.77 -5.86 -4.85
C THR A 56 -7.60 -4.56 -4.07
N TRP A 57 -8.69 -3.84 -3.81
CA TRP A 57 -8.66 -2.57 -3.08
C TRP A 57 -8.33 -2.77 -1.60
N ARG A 58 -8.91 -3.80 -0.97
CA ARG A 58 -8.60 -4.15 0.43
C ARG A 58 -7.14 -4.55 0.61
N ILE A 59 -6.61 -5.35 -0.32
CA ILE A 59 -5.21 -5.76 -0.33
C ILE A 59 -4.31 -4.55 -0.60
N GLY A 60 -4.71 -3.64 -1.49
CA GLY A 60 -4.01 -2.38 -1.75
C GLY A 60 -3.86 -1.51 -0.50
N ILE A 61 -4.92 -1.35 0.30
CA ILE A 61 -4.87 -0.62 1.58
C ILE A 61 -3.90 -1.30 2.57
N LEU A 62 -3.97 -2.63 2.69
CA LEU A 62 -3.10 -3.37 3.60
C LEU A 62 -1.62 -3.21 3.21
N PHE A 63 -1.27 -3.40 1.94
CA PHE A 63 0.11 -3.22 1.46
C PHE A 63 0.58 -1.77 1.61
N PHE A 64 -0.28 -0.80 1.34
CA PHE A 64 0.05 0.62 1.50
C PHE A 64 0.31 0.97 2.97
N ALA A 65 -0.57 0.54 3.89
CA ALA A 65 -0.41 0.80 5.32
C ALA A 65 0.84 0.12 5.89
N VAL A 66 1.03 -1.17 5.59
CA VAL A 66 2.21 -1.93 6.04
C VAL A 66 3.49 -1.34 5.46
N GLY A 67 3.50 -0.99 4.17
CA GLY A 67 4.65 -0.38 3.51
C GLY A 67 5.06 0.95 4.15
N ASN A 68 4.08 1.81 4.49
CA ASN A 68 4.33 3.05 5.23
C ASN A 68 4.83 2.81 6.65
N CYS A 69 4.28 1.83 7.38
CA CYS A 69 4.78 1.47 8.71
C CYS A 69 6.23 0.98 8.67
N LEU A 70 6.58 0.12 7.71
CA LEU A 70 7.95 -0.35 7.51
C LEU A 70 8.89 0.82 7.18
N ASN A 71 8.46 1.72 6.29
CA ASN A 71 9.23 2.91 5.93
C ASN A 71 9.49 3.82 7.16
N PHE A 72 8.47 4.04 7.99
CA PHE A 72 8.60 4.78 9.24
C PHE A 72 9.54 4.11 10.25
N MET A 73 9.44 2.79 10.41
CA MET A 73 10.36 2.03 11.27
C MET A 73 11.81 2.13 10.80
N SER A 74 12.04 2.13 9.48
CA SER A 74 13.38 2.34 8.94
C SER A 74 13.94 3.72 9.31
N PHE A 75 13.12 4.78 9.26
CA PHE A 75 13.58 6.11 9.65
C PHE A 75 13.83 6.23 11.15
N ALA A 76 13.00 5.60 11.99
CA ALA A 76 13.22 5.53 13.43
C ALA A 76 14.53 4.80 13.78
N TYR A 77 14.82 3.72 13.05
CA TYR A 77 16.07 2.98 13.21
C TYR A 77 17.31 3.80 12.80
N ALA A 78 17.22 4.54 11.69
CA ALA A 78 18.27 5.46 11.27
C ALA A 78 18.50 6.60 12.29
N ALA A 79 17.43 7.09 12.93
CA ALA A 79 17.53 8.13 13.96
C ALA A 79 18.21 7.65 15.25
N GLN A 80 17.98 6.39 15.66
CA GLN A 80 18.63 5.81 16.85
C GLN A 80 20.14 5.64 16.68
N VAL A 81 20.60 5.26 15.48
CA VAL A 81 22.03 5.15 15.16
C VAL A 81 22.75 6.50 15.23
N GLY A 82 22.03 7.63 15.06
CA GLY A 82 22.61 8.98 15.09
C GLY A 82 22.68 9.66 16.47
N LEU A 83 22.01 9.14 17.50
CA LEU A 83 21.86 9.82 18.80
C LEU A 83 22.70 9.22 19.95
N LEU A 84 23.39 8.11 19.73
CA LEU A 84 24.37 7.63 20.71
C LEU A 84 25.69 8.38 20.51
N PRO A 85 26.20 9.14 21.50
CA PRO A 85 27.55 9.67 21.42
C PRO A 85 28.50 8.47 21.34
N SER A 86 29.29 8.43 20.29
CA SER A 86 30.43 7.52 20.17
C SER A 86 31.34 7.67 21.41
N PRO A 87 31.78 6.56 22.05
CA PRO A 87 32.70 6.62 23.18
C PRO A 87 34.05 7.24 22.80
#